data_AF-A0A433MLY9-F1
#
_entry.id   AF-A0A433MLY9-F1
#
_cell.length_a   1.000
_cell.length_b   1.000
_cell.length_c   1.000
_cell.angle_alpha   90.00
_cell.angle_beta   90.00
_cell.angle_gamma   90.00
#
_symmetry.space_group_name_H-M   'P 1'
#
loop_
_entity.id
_entity.type
_entity.pdbx_description
1 polymer ?
#
loop_
_entity_poly.entity_id
_entity_poly.type
_entity_poly.pdbx_seq_one_letter_code
_entity_poly.pdbx_strand_id
1 'polypeptide(L)'
;MSAVVDTPRAKTRPHDSHNPHDVMQQAHDVAEIAANNEGTDLYWGILSLIEKAIEKVERAHSALSVDAYSKELHDKASDELAGLLGVLNAVNTDVKDDGLLHAVETLVIVAKAQIDADNFQAVRASQVAA
;
A
#
# COMPACT_ATOMS: atom_id res chain seq x y z
N MET A 1 -39.81 28.70 25.63
CA MET A 1 -38.58 29.04 24.87
C MET A 1 -37.68 27.83 24.94
N SER A 2 -37.73 26.96 23.91
CA SER A 2 -36.91 25.75 23.87
C SER A 2 -35.54 26.08 23.29
N ALA A 3 -34.49 25.77 24.05
CA ALA A 3 -33.12 25.80 23.55
C ALA A 3 -32.95 24.67 22.52
N VAL A 4 -32.67 25.04 21.28
CA VAL A 4 -32.21 24.12 20.25
C VAL A 4 -30.79 23.73 20.64
N VAL A 5 -30.63 22.51 21.15
CA VAL A 5 -29.31 21.91 21.37
C VAL A 5 -28.75 21.59 19.99
N ASP A 6 -27.88 22.47 19.49
CA ASP A 6 -27.06 22.21 18.31
C ASP A 6 -26.16 21.01 18.64
N THR A 7 -26.56 19.85 18.15
CA THR A 7 -25.74 18.64 18.25
C THR A 7 -24.56 18.88 17.31
N PRO A 8 -23.29 18.80 17.76
CA PRO A 8 -22.18 18.93 16.85
C PRO A 8 -22.35 17.84 15.78
N ARG A 9 -22.56 18.24 14.52
CA ARG A 9 -22.37 17.33 13.39
C ARG A 9 -20.99 16.73 13.61
N ALA A 10 -20.95 15.45 13.95
CA ALA A 10 -19.71 14.71 13.96
C ALA A 10 -19.11 14.94 12.58
N LYS A 11 -18.10 15.81 12.51
CA LYS A 11 -17.14 15.76 11.42
C LYS A 11 -16.62 14.34 11.55
N THR A 12 -17.13 13.44 10.71
CA THR A 12 -16.43 12.23 10.37
C THR A 12 -15.02 12.72 10.11
N ARG A 13 -14.12 12.45 11.06
CA ARG A 13 -12.70 12.68 10.85
C ARG A 13 -12.44 12.06 9.47
N PRO A 14 -11.79 12.76 8.53
CA PRO A 14 -11.31 12.05 7.36
C PRO A 14 -10.61 10.84 7.96
N HIS A 15 -11.06 9.65 7.55
CA HIS A 15 -10.29 8.44 7.77
C HIS A 15 -8.86 8.88 7.48
N ASP A 16 -7.94 8.77 8.45
CA ASP A 16 -6.52 8.92 8.12
C ASP A 16 -6.31 7.83 7.06
N SER A 17 -6.42 8.25 5.80
CA SER A 17 -6.45 7.39 4.64
C SER A 17 -4.99 7.04 4.51
N HIS A 18 -4.62 5.94 5.14
CA HIS A 18 -3.27 5.42 5.11
C HIS A 18 -2.89 5.35 3.63
N ASN A 19 -1.94 6.20 3.25
CA ASN A 19 -1.53 6.35 1.87
C ASN A 19 -0.70 5.11 1.50
N PRO A 20 -1.10 4.33 0.48
CA PRO A 20 -0.34 3.13 0.11
C PRO A 20 1.11 3.46 -0.25
N HIS A 21 1.39 4.67 -0.72
CA HIS A 21 2.75 5.15 -0.96
C HIS A 21 3.56 5.25 0.34
N ASP A 22 3.01 5.86 1.39
CA ASP A 22 3.71 6.03 2.67
C ASP A 22 3.97 4.68 3.35
N VAL A 23 3.04 3.73 3.21
CA VAL A 23 3.22 2.35 3.69
C VAL A 23 4.34 1.64 2.93
N MET A 24 4.43 1.84 1.61
CA MET A 24 5.52 1.30 0.82
C MET A 24 6.86 1.95 1.13
N GLN A 25 6.89 3.24 1.47
CA GLN A 25 8.11 3.89 1.94
C GLN A 25 8.59 3.29 3.26
N GLN A 26 7.68 2.97 4.19
CA GLN A 26 8.05 2.23 5.40
C GLN A 26 8.60 0.83 5.09
N ALA A 27 8.05 0.13 4.09
CA ALA A 27 8.57 -1.16 3.66
C ALA A 27 9.99 -1.05 3.10
N HIS A 28 10.28 0.04 2.36
CA HIS A 28 11.62 0.37 1.87
C HIS A 28 12.60 0.58 3.01
N ASP A 29 12.25 1.43 3.99
CA ASP A 29 13.12 1.72 5.14
C ASP A 29 13.47 0.42 5.91
N VAL A 30 12.50 -0.46 6.13
CA VAL A 30 12.73 -1.76 6.80
C VAL A 30 13.61 -2.69 5.96
N ALA A 31 13.39 -2.75 4.65
CA ALA A 31 14.19 -3.57 3.75
C ALA A 31 15.63 -3.04 3.60
N GLU A 32 15.82 -1.73 3.61
CA GLU A 32 17.15 -1.10 3.60
C GLU A 32 17.91 -1.42 4.89
N ILE A 33 17.24 -1.36 6.05
CA ILE A 33 17.82 -1.79 7.33
C ILE A 33 18.25 -3.26 7.27
N ALA A 34 17.37 -4.14 6.75
CA ALA A 34 17.69 -5.56 6.61
C ALA A 34 18.88 -5.80 5.66
N ALA A 35 18.91 -5.12 4.52
CA ALA A 35 20.00 -5.20 3.55
C ALA A 35 21.34 -4.71 4.12
N ASN A 36 21.32 -3.63 4.90
CA ASN A 36 22.52 -3.11 5.55
C ASN A 36 23.03 -3.98 6.70
N ASN A 37 22.13 -4.67 7.42
CA ASN A 37 22.49 -5.52 8.55
C ASN A 37 23.01 -6.90 8.13
N GLU A 38 22.31 -7.56 7.20
CA GLU A 38 22.62 -8.92 6.77
C GLU A 38 23.59 -8.96 5.59
N GLY A 39 23.58 -7.91 4.76
CA GLY A 39 24.55 -7.74 3.67
C GLY A 39 24.48 -8.79 2.56
N THR A 40 23.39 -9.57 2.46
CA THR A 40 23.24 -10.61 1.43
C THR A 40 22.54 -10.10 0.18
N ASP A 41 22.88 -10.70 -0.97
CA ASP A 41 22.27 -10.38 -2.27
C ASP A 41 20.74 -10.51 -2.27
N LEU A 42 20.19 -11.37 -1.40
CA LEU A 42 18.76 -11.56 -1.22
C LEU A 42 18.07 -10.26 -0.79
N TYR A 43 18.57 -9.60 0.26
CA TYR A 43 17.96 -8.37 0.77
C TYR A 43 18.11 -7.21 -0.20
N TRP A 44 19.25 -7.10 -0.88
CA TRP A 44 19.43 -6.12 -1.94
C TRP A 44 18.48 -6.36 -3.13
N GLY A 45 18.22 -7.62 -3.45
CA GLY A 45 17.21 -8.01 -4.43
C GLY A 45 15.80 -7.61 -4.00
N ILE A 46 15.43 -7.84 -2.74
CA ILE A 46 14.13 -7.45 -2.18
C ILE A 46 13.96 -5.93 -2.16
N LEU A 47 14.99 -5.19 -1.72
CA LEU A 47 14.99 -3.73 -1.74
C LEU A 47 14.74 -3.18 -3.14
N SER A 48 15.44 -3.72 -4.14
CA SER A 48 15.26 -3.33 -5.56
C SER A 48 13.85 -3.60 -6.09
N LEU A 49 13.17 -4.64 -5.59
CA LEU A 49 11.77 -4.93 -5.96
C LEU A 49 10.80 -3.95 -5.27
N ILE A 50 11.08 -3.59 -4.01
CA ILE A 50 10.28 -2.60 -3.27
C ILE A 50 10.35 -1.23 -3.94
N GLU A 51 11.53 -0.79 -4.38
CA GLU A 51 11.71 0.49 -5.09
C GLU A 51 10.88 0.55 -6.39
N LYS A 52 10.82 -0.56 -7.13
CA LYS A 52 9.97 -0.66 -8.32
C LYS A 52 8.49 -0.61 -7.97
N ALA A 53 8.09 -1.28 -6.89
CA ALA A 53 6.71 -1.27 -6.42
C ALA A 53 6.28 0.13 -5.96
N ILE A 54 7.16 0.87 -5.27
CA ILE A 54 6.93 2.28 -4.90
C ILE A 54 6.61 3.11 -6.13
N GLU A 55 7.39 3.00 -7.21
CA GLU A 55 7.14 3.76 -8.45
C GLU A 55 5.74 3.50 -9.02
N LYS A 56 5.24 2.24 -8.96
CA LYS A 56 3.90 1.90 -9.44
C LYS A 56 2.81 2.47 -8.52
N VAL A 57 3.01 2.36 -7.21
CA VAL A 57 2.08 2.87 -6.20
C VAL A 57 2.01 4.40 -6.25
N GLU A 58 3.14 5.10 -6.40
CA GLU A 58 3.20 6.56 -6.56
C GLU A 58 2.39 7.02 -7.78
N ARG A 59 2.52 6.32 -8.91
CA ARG A 59 1.75 6.63 -10.13
C ARG A 59 0.25 6.40 -9.96
N ALA A 60 -0.15 5.30 -9.32
CA ALA A 60 -1.55 5.04 -9.00
C ALA A 60 -2.12 6.11 -8.06
N HIS A 61 -1.40 6.42 -6.98
CA HIS A 61 -1.78 7.43 -6.00
C HIS A 61 -1.87 8.83 -6.61
N SER A 62 -0.91 9.21 -7.46
CA SER A 62 -0.90 10.50 -8.15
C SER A 62 -2.08 10.65 -9.11
N ALA A 63 -2.56 9.56 -9.73
CA ALA A 63 -3.76 9.59 -10.55
C ALA A 63 -5.03 9.82 -9.71
N LEU A 64 -5.07 9.27 -8.49
CA LEU A 64 -6.16 9.49 -7.55
C LEU A 64 -6.21 10.93 -7.03
N SER A 65 -5.06 11.53 -6.72
CA SER A 65 -4.97 12.88 -6.13
C SER A 65 -5.36 14.03 -7.06
N VAL A 66 -5.38 13.79 -8.38
CA VAL A 66 -5.80 14.76 -9.40
C VAL A 66 -7.23 14.52 -9.92
N ASP A 67 -8.06 13.79 -9.17
CA ASP A 67 -9.42 13.36 -9.55
C ASP A 67 -9.48 12.57 -10.88
N ALA A 68 -8.35 12.08 -11.37
CA ALA A 68 -8.25 11.32 -12.62
C ALA A 68 -7.99 9.85 -12.34
N TYR A 69 -8.86 9.24 -11.52
CA TYR A 69 -8.77 7.82 -11.19
C TYR A 69 -8.52 6.98 -12.45
N SER A 70 -7.40 6.27 -12.46
CA SER A 70 -7.01 5.39 -13.56
C SER A 70 -7.00 3.96 -13.07
N LYS A 71 -8.01 3.20 -13.51
CA LYS A 71 -8.12 1.76 -13.22
C LYS A 71 -6.87 1.01 -13.67
N GLU A 72 -6.34 1.34 -14.84
CA GLU A 72 -5.14 0.71 -15.38
C GLU A 72 -3.92 0.91 -14.47
N LEU A 73 -3.75 2.11 -13.89
CA LEU A 73 -2.63 2.38 -12.99
C LEU A 73 -2.79 1.65 -11.65
N HIS A 74 -4.00 1.59 -11.10
CA HIS A 74 -4.28 0.88 -9.86
C HIS A 74 -4.20 -0.65 -10.04
N ASP A 75 -4.67 -1.20 -11.17
CA ASP A 75 -4.50 -2.62 -11.51
C ASP A 75 -3.00 -2.97 -11.60
N LYS A 76 -2.21 -2.17 -12.33
CA LYS A 76 -0.75 -2.37 -12.44
C LYS A 76 -0.03 -2.31 -11.09
N ALA A 77 -0.42 -1.37 -10.21
CA ALA A 77 0.13 -1.30 -8.87
C ALA A 77 -0.25 -2.53 -8.03
N SER A 78 -1.52 -2.97 -8.10
CA SER A 78 -1.97 -4.21 -7.43
C SER A 78 -1.19 -5.43 -7.90
N ASP A 79 -0.99 -5.58 -9.22
CA ASP A 79 -0.28 -6.72 -9.80
C ASP A 79 1.20 -6.74 -9.40
N GLU A 80 1.86 -5.58 -9.40
CA GLU A 80 3.25 -5.45 -8.94
C GLU A 80 3.38 -5.85 -7.46
N LEU A 81 2.48 -5.37 -6.60
CA LEU A 81 2.46 -5.72 -5.17
C LEU A 81 2.16 -7.22 -4.96
N ALA A 82 1.28 -7.82 -5.77
CA ALA A 82 1.03 -9.25 -5.73
C ALA A 82 2.28 -10.07 -6.11
N GLY A 83 3.02 -9.62 -7.13
CA GLY A 83 4.29 -10.22 -7.51
C GLY A 83 5.34 -10.14 -6.39
N LEU A 84 5.47 -8.97 -5.77
CA LEU A 84 6.35 -8.75 -4.62
C LEU A 84 6.00 -9.66 -3.43
N LEU A 85 4.71 -9.79 -3.10
CA LEU A 85 4.26 -10.72 -2.05
C LEU A 85 4.58 -12.17 -2.38
N GLY A 86 4.48 -12.57 -3.65
CA GLY A 86 4.89 -13.90 -4.09
C GLY A 86 6.37 -14.18 -3.80
N VAL A 87 7.24 -13.20 -4.06
CA VAL A 87 8.67 -13.29 -3.75
C VAL A 87 8.91 -13.33 -2.24
N LEU A 88 8.31 -12.40 -1.49
CA LEU A 88 8.49 -12.32 -0.03
C LEU A 88 8.04 -13.61 0.67
N ASN A 89 6.90 -14.18 0.29
CA ASN A 89 6.41 -15.44 0.85
C ASN A 89 7.34 -16.62 0.53
N ALA A 90 7.87 -16.68 -0.70
CA ALA A 90 8.84 -17.71 -1.09
C ALA A 90 10.13 -17.62 -0.25
N VAL A 91 10.61 -16.39 0.00
CA VAL A 91 11.80 -16.14 0.81
C VAL A 91 11.56 -16.43 2.29
N ASN A 92 10.46 -15.93 2.87
CA ASN A 92 10.14 -16.15 4.29
C ASN A 92 9.94 -17.63 4.63
N THR A 93 9.47 -18.43 3.66
CA THR A 93 9.39 -19.90 3.82
C THR A 93 10.77 -20.56 3.91
N ASP A 94 11.78 -20.01 3.24
CA ASP A 94 13.14 -20.57 3.16
C ASP A 94 14.05 -20.11 4.32
N VAL A 95 13.94 -18.84 4.72
CA VAL A 95 14.89 -18.21 5.66
C VAL A 95 14.55 -18.50 7.14
N LYS A 96 13.31 -18.90 7.46
CA LYS A 96 12.78 -19.17 8.83
C LYS A 96 13.23 -18.16 9.91
N ASP A 97 12.27 -17.37 10.38
CA ASP A 97 12.39 -16.42 11.50
C ASP A 97 13.15 -15.09 11.21
N ASP A 98 13.06 -14.57 9.99
CA ASP A 98 13.44 -13.17 9.73
C ASP A 98 12.29 -12.20 10.05
N GLY A 99 12.36 -11.59 11.23
CA GLY A 99 11.36 -10.62 11.68
C GLY A 99 11.28 -9.35 10.83
N LEU A 100 12.37 -8.95 10.16
CA LEU A 100 12.37 -7.78 9.29
C LEU A 100 11.69 -8.09 7.96
N LEU A 101 11.97 -9.24 7.34
CA LEU A 101 11.27 -9.64 6.11
C LEU A 101 9.79 -9.89 6.31
N HIS A 102 9.38 -10.43 7.46
CA HIS A 102 7.96 -10.51 7.81
C HIS A 102 7.31 -9.15 8.03
N ALA A 103 8.04 -8.17 8.59
CA ALA A 103 7.56 -6.80 8.71
C ALA A 103 7.36 -6.16 7.32
N VAL A 104 8.32 -6.33 6.41
CA VAL A 104 8.21 -5.90 5.00
C VAL A 104 6.98 -6.54 4.35
N GLU A 105 6.82 -7.86 4.45
CA GLU A 105 5.65 -8.57 3.91
C GLU A 105 4.33 -7.99 4.43
N THR A 106 4.25 -7.74 5.74
CA THR A 106 3.06 -7.15 6.37
C THR A 106 2.73 -5.77 5.80
N LEU A 107 3.74 -4.91 5.63
CA LEU A 107 3.56 -3.58 5.05
C LEU A 107 3.09 -3.65 3.59
N VAL A 108 3.66 -4.56 2.80
CA VAL A 108 3.24 -4.77 1.41
C VAL A 108 1.79 -5.30 1.32
N ILE A 109 1.38 -6.18 2.24
CA ILE A 109 -0.03 -6.62 2.34
C ILE A 109 -0.96 -5.43 2.58
N VAL A 110 -0.59 -4.55 3.51
CA VAL A 110 -1.39 -3.36 3.86
C VAL A 110 -1.50 -2.40 2.67
N ALA A 111 -0.38 -2.10 1.99
CA ALA A 111 -0.37 -1.24 0.81
C ALA A 111 -1.23 -1.83 -0.32
N LYS A 112 -1.14 -3.14 -0.55
CA LYS A 112 -1.95 -3.81 -1.58
C LYS A 112 -3.45 -3.74 -1.26
N ALA A 113 -3.82 -4.03 -0.01
CA ALA A 113 -5.22 -4.01 0.41
C ALA A 113 -5.85 -2.62 0.22
N GLN A 114 -5.07 -1.55 0.37
CA GLN A 114 -5.52 -0.18 0.11
C GLN A 114 -5.74 0.07 -1.39
N ILE A 115 -4.78 -0.29 -2.25
CA ILE A 115 -4.94 -0.19 -3.71
C ILE A 115 -6.15 -0.99 -4.21
N ASP A 116 -6.36 -2.21 -3.68
CA ASP A 116 -7.50 -3.05 -4.04
C ASP A 116 -8.84 -2.42 -3.57
N ALA A 117 -8.84 -1.78 -2.39
CA ALA A 117 -10.01 -1.08 -1.88
C ALA A 117 -10.36 0.13 -2.77
N ASP A 118 -9.37 0.91 -3.20
CA ASP A 118 -9.56 2.03 -4.12
C ASP A 118 -10.15 1.56 -5.46
N ASN A 119 -9.60 0.46 -6.00
CA ASN A 119 -10.13 -0.22 -7.18
C ASN A 119 -11.61 -0.58 -7.04
N PHE A 120 -11.97 -1.22 -5.91
CA PHE A 120 -13.34 -1.65 -5.65
C PHE A 120 -14.29 -0.46 -5.50
N GLN A 121 -13.88 0.59 -4.79
CA GLN A 121 -14.70 1.79 -4.61
C GLN A 121 -14.98 2.51 -5.93
N ALA A 122 -13.97 2.64 -6.80
CA ALA A 122 -14.14 3.24 -8.12
C ALA A 122 -15.10 2.44 -9.02
N VAL A 123 -15.05 1.11 -8.98
CA VAL A 123 -16.01 0.26 -9.69
C VAL A 123 -17.43 0.46 -9.16
N ARG A 124 -17.62 0.53 -7.85
CA ARG A 124 -18.97 0.78 -7.28
C ARG A 124 -19.49 2.17 -7.62
N ALA A 125 -18.64 3.20 -7.58
CA ALA A 125 -19.03 4.57 -7.92
C ALA A 125 -19.52 4.67 -9.38
N SER A 126 -18.85 4.00 -10.31
CA SER A 126 -19.27 3.98 -11.72
C SER A 126 -20.58 3.22 -11.95
N GLN A 127 -20.87 2.16 -11.18
CA GLN A 127 -22.14 1.43 -11.25
C GLN A 127 -23.33 2.20 -10.70
N VAL A 128 -23.13 3.06 -9.69
CA VAL A 128 -24.21 3.87 -9.09
C VAL A 128 -24.52 5.11 -9.93
N ALA A 129 -23.59 5.55 -10.78
CA ALA A 129 -23.73 6.71 -11.65
C ALA A 129 -24.31 6.40 -13.04
N ALA A 130 -24.50 5.12 -13.37
CA ALA A 130 -25.06 4.62 -14.64
C ALA A 130 -26.56 4.33 -14.51
#